data_AF-A0A1A0M4D4-F1
#
_entry.id   AF-A0A1A0M4D4-F1
#
_cell.length_a   1.000
_cell.length_b   1.000
_cell.length_c   1.000
_cell.angle_alpha   90.00
_cell.angle_beta   90.00
_cell.angle_gamma   90.00
#
_symmetry.space_group_name_H-M   'P 1'
#
loop_
_entity.id
_entity.type
_entity.pdbx_description
1 polymer ?
#
loop_
_entity_poly.entity_id
_entity_poly.type
_entity_poly.pdbx_seq_one_letter_code
_entity_poly.pdbx_strand_id
1 'polypeptide(L)'
;MTSSDSGAHSAGAENVQDVDLASLAHNASAERALRDLETAPEEARPQPPVDLTAAAFFDVDNTLVQGSSLAHFARGLAARNYFTYRDVIGFVYAQAKYQILGKEFSNDAAAGRRKALTFIEGRPVAELVALGEEIYDDRIADKIWPGTRELTQMHLDAGQQVWLITATPYELAVTIARRLGLTGALGTVAESVDGVFTGRLVGEMLHGTGKAHAVRSLAIREGLNLKRCTAYSDSFNDVPMLSLVGTAVVINPDTRLRNLARERGWEIRDFRTARKAAKIGVPSALALGAAGGALAALASRRQSR
;
A
#
# COMPACT_ATOMS: atom_id res chain seq x y z
N MET A 1 35.47 28.32 -59.90
CA MET A 1 34.40 29.32 -59.66
C MET A 1 33.16 28.54 -59.26
N THR A 2 33.01 28.29 -57.96
CA THR A 2 32.07 29.00 -57.03
C THR A 2 30.65 28.45 -57.15
N SER A 3 30.23 27.61 -56.19
CA SER A 3 29.22 27.91 -55.13
C SER A 3 27.79 27.66 -55.65
N SER A 4 26.80 27.10 -54.96
CA SER A 4 26.45 27.02 -53.53
C SER A 4 25.34 25.95 -53.45
N ASP A 5 25.44 24.92 -52.62
CA ASP A 5 24.84 24.82 -51.28
C ASP A 5 23.42 25.39 -51.13
N SER A 6 22.43 24.51 -50.97
CA SER A 6 21.13 24.84 -50.38
C SER A 6 20.64 23.64 -49.55
N GLY A 7 21.08 23.61 -48.30
CA GLY A 7 20.52 22.76 -47.27
C GLY A 7 19.05 23.10 -47.03
N ALA A 8 18.20 22.07 -47.07
CA ALA A 8 16.89 22.10 -46.44
C ALA A 8 16.98 21.25 -45.17
N HIS A 9 17.22 21.91 -44.05
CA HIS A 9 17.00 21.38 -42.71
C HIS A 9 15.49 21.10 -42.55
N SER A 10 15.07 19.84 -42.63
CA SER A 10 13.85 19.41 -41.95
C SER A 10 14.24 19.07 -40.52
N ALA A 11 14.19 20.08 -39.65
CA ALA A 11 14.23 19.87 -38.21
C ALA A 11 13.09 18.91 -37.85
N GLY A 12 13.45 17.75 -37.31
CA GLY A 12 12.49 16.84 -36.70
C GLY A 12 11.80 17.59 -35.58
N ALA A 13 10.51 17.85 -35.76
CA ALA A 13 9.64 18.22 -34.66
C ALA A 13 9.61 17.02 -33.72
N GLU A 14 10.43 17.07 -32.65
CA GLU A 14 10.26 16.17 -31.52
C GLU A 14 8.84 16.37 -31.00
N ASN A 15 8.07 15.29 -31.06
CA ASN A 15 6.69 15.25 -30.64
C ASN A 15 6.65 15.24 -29.11
N VAL A 16 6.49 16.41 -28.48
CA VAL A 16 6.44 16.63 -27.02
C VAL A 16 5.11 16.14 -26.39
N GLN A 17 4.52 15.03 -26.87
CA GLN A 17 3.15 14.64 -26.47
C GLN A 17 2.94 13.16 -26.12
N ASP A 18 3.94 12.51 -25.54
CA ASP A 18 3.70 11.27 -24.78
C ASP A 18 4.37 11.39 -23.41
N VAL A 19 3.71 12.12 -22.51
CA VAL A 19 4.11 12.12 -21.11
C VAL A 19 3.74 10.76 -20.54
N ASP A 20 4.75 9.93 -20.23
CA ASP A 20 4.54 8.61 -19.62
C ASP A 20 3.69 8.73 -18.35
N LEU A 21 2.43 8.26 -18.45
CA LEU A 21 1.43 8.36 -17.39
C LEU A 21 1.85 7.61 -16.12
N ALA A 22 2.66 6.56 -16.26
CA ALA A 22 3.19 5.85 -15.12
C ALA A 22 4.19 6.75 -14.39
N SER A 23 5.17 7.30 -15.09
CA SER A 23 6.13 8.26 -14.54
C SER A 23 5.45 9.47 -13.88
N LEU A 24 4.37 10.00 -14.47
CA LEU A 24 3.56 11.06 -13.87
C LEU A 24 2.97 10.68 -12.52
N ALA A 25 2.35 9.51 -12.40
CA ALA A 25 1.77 9.06 -11.13
C ALA A 25 2.82 8.88 -10.03
N HIS A 26 3.94 8.27 -10.37
CA HIS A 26 5.01 7.99 -9.39
C HIS A 26 5.61 9.29 -8.86
N ASN A 27 5.86 10.24 -9.75
CA ASN A 27 6.40 11.54 -9.37
C ASN A 27 5.39 12.36 -8.56
N ALA A 28 4.11 12.33 -8.93
CA ALA A 28 3.06 13.02 -8.18
C ALA A 28 2.95 12.49 -6.73
N SER A 29 3.04 11.16 -6.56
CA SER A 29 3.03 10.53 -5.23
C SER A 29 4.22 10.96 -4.40
N ALA A 30 5.44 10.91 -4.97
CA ALA A 30 6.66 11.33 -4.30
C ALA A 30 6.67 12.82 -3.96
N GLU A 31 6.21 13.69 -4.86
CA GLU A 31 6.15 15.13 -4.63
C GLU A 31 5.16 15.49 -3.52
N ARG A 32 4.02 14.82 -3.47
CA ARG A 32 3.05 15.03 -2.38
C ARG A 32 3.62 14.58 -1.03
N ALA A 33 4.29 13.43 -1.01
CA ALA A 33 4.93 12.91 0.18
C ALA A 33 6.00 13.84 0.75
N LEU A 34 6.81 14.45 -0.12
CA LEU A 34 7.83 15.41 0.30
C LEU A 34 7.23 16.72 0.81
N ARG A 35 6.16 17.23 0.18
CA ARG A 35 5.45 18.42 0.70
C ARG A 35 4.82 18.16 2.08
N ASP A 36 4.29 16.96 2.30
CA ASP A 36 3.73 16.57 3.59
C ASP A 36 4.83 16.50 4.67
N LEU A 37 6.05 16.06 4.31
CA LEU A 37 7.21 16.11 5.21
C LEU A 37 7.64 17.54 5.56
N GLU A 38 7.69 18.44 4.57
CA GLU A 38 8.07 19.85 4.78
C GLU A 38 7.08 20.61 5.69
N THR A 39 5.82 20.18 5.72
CA THR A 39 4.73 20.84 6.46
C THR A 39 4.39 20.15 7.78
N ALA A 40 5.00 19.01 8.09
CA ALA A 40 4.76 18.27 9.32
C ALA A 40 5.36 19.02 10.54
N PRO A 41 4.65 19.09 11.69
CA PRO A 41 5.22 19.64 12.91
C PRO A 41 6.43 18.82 13.37
N GLU A 42 7.53 19.49 13.70
CA GLU A 42 8.75 18.84 14.20
C GLU A 42 8.52 18.33 15.64
N GLU A 43 7.99 17.11 15.79
CA GLU A 43 7.85 16.48 17.09
C GLU A 43 9.22 16.02 17.62
N ALA A 44 9.68 16.68 18.68
CA ALA A 44 10.92 16.39 19.39
C ALA A 44 10.87 15.05 20.15
N ARG A 45 11.11 13.94 19.46
CA ARG A 45 11.51 12.68 20.10
C ARG A 45 13.03 12.52 19.99
N PRO A 46 13.71 11.98 21.02
CA PRO A 46 15.12 11.64 20.90
C PRO A 46 15.26 10.57 19.82
N GLN A 47 15.76 10.98 18.65
CA GLN A 47 15.95 10.06 17.54
C GLN A 47 17.33 9.39 17.68
N PRO A 48 17.44 8.08 17.44
CA PRO A 48 18.73 7.44 17.25
C PRO A 48 19.53 8.17 16.15
N PRO A 49 20.87 8.00 16.08
CA PRO A 49 21.67 8.59 15.01
C PRO A 49 21.05 8.24 13.66
N VAL A 50 20.64 9.27 12.92
CA VAL A 50 19.86 9.10 11.69
C VAL A 50 20.74 8.45 10.61
N ASP A 51 20.30 7.31 10.06
CA ASP A 51 20.89 6.74 8.85
C ASP A 51 20.25 7.42 7.64
N LEU A 52 20.86 8.52 7.22
CA LEU A 52 20.39 9.34 6.10
C LEU A 52 20.43 8.63 4.74
N THR A 53 20.95 7.39 4.67
CA THR A 53 21.17 6.69 3.39
C THR A 53 20.42 5.37 3.27
N ALA A 54 19.66 4.98 4.29
CA ALA A 54 18.90 3.73 4.30
C ALA A 54 17.43 3.97 4.62
N ALA A 55 16.58 3.15 4.01
CA ALA A 55 15.15 3.17 4.21
C ALA A 55 14.56 1.76 4.15
N ALA A 56 13.36 1.62 4.71
CA ALA A 56 12.55 0.44 4.60
C ALA A 56 11.23 0.75 3.90
N PHE A 57 10.93 -0.02 2.86
CA PHE A 57 9.75 0.14 2.02
C PHE A 57 8.76 -0.99 2.30
N PHE A 58 7.56 -0.65 2.75
CA PHE A 58 6.53 -1.61 3.10
C PHE A 58 5.34 -1.50 2.16
N ASP A 59 4.99 -2.59 1.49
CA ASP A 59 3.64 -2.72 0.97
C ASP A 59 2.60 -2.74 2.12
N VAL A 60 1.36 -2.41 1.79
CA VAL A 60 0.28 -2.26 2.77
C VAL A 60 -0.62 -3.48 2.82
N ASP A 61 -1.26 -3.85 1.71
CA ASP A 61 -2.32 -4.86 1.69
C ASP A 61 -1.73 -6.26 1.87
N ASN A 62 -2.25 -7.05 2.80
CA ASN A 62 -1.70 -8.35 3.28
C ASN A 62 -0.27 -8.35 3.84
N THR A 63 0.52 -7.30 3.60
CA THR A 63 1.86 -7.10 4.12
C THR A 63 1.84 -6.44 5.50
N LEU A 64 1.38 -5.19 5.60
CA LEU A 64 1.22 -4.46 6.86
C LEU A 64 -0.17 -4.66 7.46
N VAL A 65 -1.20 -4.58 6.62
CA VAL A 65 -2.62 -4.69 6.98
C VAL A 65 -3.16 -6.04 6.54
N GLN A 66 -3.96 -6.69 7.37
CA GLN A 66 -4.63 -7.94 7.03
C GLN A 66 -5.73 -7.70 5.99
N GLY A 67 -5.57 -8.29 4.81
CA GLY A 67 -6.50 -8.09 3.69
C GLY A 67 -6.28 -6.73 3.02
N SER A 68 -7.28 -6.30 2.24
CA SER A 68 -7.20 -5.03 1.52
C SER A 68 -7.60 -3.84 2.40
N SER A 69 -6.69 -2.89 2.57
CA SER A 69 -6.92 -1.60 3.22
C SER A 69 -8.02 -0.80 2.52
N LEU A 70 -8.05 -0.79 1.18
CA LEU A 70 -9.12 -0.15 0.41
C LEU A 70 -10.48 -0.78 0.71
N ALA A 71 -10.54 -2.11 0.86
CA ALA A 71 -11.79 -2.79 1.20
C ALA A 71 -12.24 -2.51 2.65
N HIS A 72 -11.32 -2.33 3.60
CA HIS A 72 -11.66 -1.87 4.95
C HIS A 72 -12.16 -0.43 4.94
N PHE A 73 -11.50 0.41 4.17
CA PHE A 73 -11.84 1.81 4.01
C PHE A 73 -13.22 2.00 3.37
N ALA A 74 -13.48 1.33 2.25
CA ALA A 74 -14.79 1.35 1.59
C ALA A 74 -15.91 0.88 2.53
N ARG A 75 -15.69 -0.16 3.35
CA ARG A 75 -16.68 -0.57 4.37
C ARG A 75 -16.87 0.49 5.46
N GLY A 76 -15.81 1.18 5.86
CA GLY A 76 -15.87 2.29 6.81
C GLY A 76 -16.68 3.47 6.26
N LEU A 77 -16.45 3.84 5.01
CA LEU A 77 -17.21 4.88 4.29
C LEU A 77 -18.69 4.48 4.17
N ALA A 78 -18.98 3.24 3.81
CA ALA A 78 -20.35 2.74 3.70
C ALA A 78 -21.09 2.77 5.05
N ALA A 79 -20.43 2.40 6.15
CA ALA A 79 -21.01 2.46 7.50
C ALA A 79 -21.35 3.90 7.94
N ARG A 80 -20.77 4.90 7.29
CA ARG A 80 -20.98 6.33 7.53
C ARG A 80 -21.91 6.98 6.49
N ASN A 81 -22.62 6.18 5.69
CA ASN A 81 -23.50 6.64 4.61
C ASN A 81 -22.80 7.59 3.62
N TYR A 82 -21.49 7.40 3.40
CA TYR A 82 -20.72 8.26 2.52
C TYR A 82 -21.15 8.12 1.05
N PHE A 83 -21.51 6.90 0.64
CA PHE A 83 -21.97 6.61 -0.72
C PHE A 83 -23.46 6.95 -0.87
N THR A 84 -23.78 7.67 -1.95
CA THR A 84 -25.18 7.88 -2.33
C THR A 84 -25.74 6.63 -3.02
N TYR A 85 -27.06 6.51 -3.07
CA TYR A 85 -27.72 5.44 -3.83
C TYR A 85 -27.32 5.44 -5.32
N ARG A 86 -27.05 6.64 -5.88
CA ARG A 86 -26.57 6.80 -7.26
C ARG A 86 -25.15 6.26 -7.44
N ASP A 87 -24.26 6.45 -6.46
CA ASP A 87 -22.89 5.93 -6.51
C ASP A 87 -22.90 4.40 -6.51
N VAL A 88 -23.73 3.79 -5.66
CA VAL A 88 -23.85 2.33 -5.58
C VAL A 88 -24.40 1.75 -6.88
N ILE A 89 -25.47 2.33 -7.43
CA ILE A 89 -26.01 1.91 -8.73
C ILE A 89 -24.98 2.10 -9.84
N GLY A 90 -24.28 3.23 -9.87
CA GLY A 90 -23.25 3.51 -10.84
C GLY A 90 -22.13 2.47 -10.82
N PHE A 91 -21.68 2.07 -9.62
CA PHE A 91 -20.69 1.03 -9.44
C PHE A 91 -21.18 -0.35 -9.91
N VAL A 92 -22.40 -0.74 -9.54
CA VAL A 92 -23.01 -2.02 -9.97
C VAL A 92 -23.16 -2.07 -11.49
N TYR A 93 -23.62 -0.97 -12.11
CA TYR A 93 -23.74 -0.88 -13.56
C TYR A 93 -22.37 -0.96 -14.25
N ALA A 94 -21.36 -0.28 -13.72
CA ALA A 94 -20.00 -0.34 -14.26
C ALA A 94 -19.41 -1.77 -14.20
N GLN A 95 -19.60 -2.47 -13.08
CA GLN A 95 -19.19 -3.86 -12.92
C GLN A 95 -19.94 -4.79 -13.88
N ALA A 96 -21.28 -4.69 -13.96
CA ALA A 96 -22.07 -5.50 -14.89
C ALA A 96 -21.65 -5.24 -16.34
N LYS A 97 -21.44 -3.98 -16.74
CA LYS A 97 -20.96 -3.62 -18.08
C LYS A 97 -19.59 -4.24 -18.36
N TYR A 98 -18.67 -4.24 -17.40
CA TYR A 98 -17.34 -4.84 -17.57
C TYR A 98 -17.41 -6.36 -17.76
N GLN A 99 -18.26 -7.04 -16.99
CA GLN A 99 -18.46 -8.49 -17.11
C GLN A 99 -19.16 -8.88 -18.42
N ILE A 100 -20.02 -8.02 -18.97
CA ILE A 100 -20.79 -8.30 -20.20
C ILE A 100 -20.01 -7.90 -21.46
N LEU A 101 -19.31 -6.76 -21.48
CA LEU A 101 -18.55 -6.25 -22.64
C LEU A 101 -17.08 -6.69 -22.65
N GLY A 102 -16.66 -7.49 -21.67
CA GLY A 102 -15.27 -7.88 -21.44
C GLY A 102 -14.71 -8.84 -22.47
N LYS A 103 -14.35 -8.32 -23.67
CA LYS A 103 -13.25 -8.78 -24.54
C LYS A 103 -12.94 -7.89 -25.74
N GLU A 104 -13.81 -6.94 -26.14
CA GLU A 104 -13.60 -6.15 -27.37
C GLU A 104 -13.33 -4.64 -27.17
N PHE A 105 -13.41 -4.11 -25.94
CA PHE A 105 -13.17 -2.68 -25.67
C PHE A 105 -11.97 -2.43 -24.75
N SER A 106 -10.84 -3.08 -25.03
CA SER A 106 -9.56 -2.86 -24.33
C SER A 106 -8.83 -1.57 -24.73
N ASN A 107 -9.47 -0.67 -25.49
CA ASN A 107 -8.87 0.60 -25.94
C ASN A 107 -9.32 1.83 -25.15
N ASP A 108 -10.16 1.68 -24.11
CA ASP A 108 -10.63 2.84 -23.34
C ASP A 108 -10.37 2.69 -21.84
N ALA A 109 -9.13 2.29 -21.52
CA ALA A 109 -8.59 2.38 -20.16
C ALA A 109 -8.77 3.82 -19.61
N ALA A 110 -8.76 4.85 -20.46
CA ALA A 110 -9.00 6.25 -20.09
C ALA A 110 -10.42 6.53 -19.62
N ALA A 111 -11.46 6.05 -20.32
CA ALA A 111 -12.84 6.22 -19.89
C ALA A 111 -13.20 5.37 -18.66
N GLY A 112 -12.56 4.21 -18.48
CA GLY A 112 -12.66 3.43 -17.23
C GLY A 112 -12.06 4.17 -16.03
N ARG A 113 -10.92 4.85 -16.23
CA ARG A 113 -10.21 5.65 -15.21
C ARG A 113 -11.02 6.83 -14.68
N ARG A 114 -11.82 7.50 -15.53
CA ARG A 114 -12.77 8.55 -15.11
C ARG A 114 -13.92 8.05 -14.23
N LYS A 115 -14.21 6.75 -14.21
CA LYS A 115 -15.35 6.19 -13.47
C LYS A 115 -15.00 5.60 -12.11
N ALA A 116 -13.74 5.28 -11.85
CA ALA A 116 -13.34 4.60 -10.61
C ALA A 116 -13.46 5.50 -9.36
N LEU A 117 -13.36 6.82 -9.52
CA LEU A 117 -13.33 7.80 -8.43
C LEU A 117 -14.51 8.79 -8.45
N THR A 118 -15.57 8.53 -9.21
CA THR A 118 -16.72 9.44 -9.28
C THR A 118 -17.40 9.66 -7.93
N PHE A 119 -17.31 8.68 -7.02
CA PHE A 119 -17.91 8.79 -5.68
C PHE A 119 -17.24 9.83 -4.77
N ILE A 120 -16.00 10.24 -5.09
CA ILE A 120 -15.29 11.33 -4.39
C ILE A 120 -15.29 12.63 -5.18
N GLU A 121 -15.80 12.66 -6.41
CA GLU A 121 -15.81 13.86 -7.26
C GLU A 121 -16.58 15.01 -6.59
N GLY A 122 -15.98 16.20 -6.63
CA GLY A 122 -16.57 17.41 -6.04
C GLY A 122 -16.49 17.47 -4.51
N ARG A 123 -15.87 16.49 -3.85
CA ARG A 123 -15.73 16.47 -2.39
C ARG A 123 -14.40 17.07 -1.94
N PRO A 124 -14.35 17.76 -0.79
CA PRO A 124 -13.12 18.23 -0.20
C PRO A 124 -12.17 17.08 0.14
N VAL A 125 -10.88 17.24 -0.17
CA VAL A 125 -9.82 16.30 0.23
C VAL A 125 -9.79 16.14 1.75
N ALA A 126 -9.98 17.25 2.49
CA ALA A 126 -10.01 17.25 3.94
C ALA A 126 -11.12 16.37 4.54
N GLU A 127 -12.27 16.24 3.86
CA GLU A 127 -13.36 15.36 4.29
C GLU A 127 -12.90 13.89 4.26
N LEU A 128 -12.28 13.46 3.16
CA LEU A 128 -11.81 12.09 3.01
C LEU A 128 -10.66 11.75 3.98
N VAL A 129 -9.78 12.73 4.26
CA VAL A 129 -8.72 12.59 5.26
C VAL A 129 -9.30 12.43 6.66
N ALA A 130 -10.27 13.26 7.05
CA ALA A 130 -10.93 13.14 8.36
C ALA A 130 -11.62 11.77 8.53
N LEU A 131 -12.34 11.31 7.50
CA LEU A 131 -12.93 9.98 7.48
C LEU A 131 -11.86 8.88 7.53
N GLY A 132 -10.71 9.09 6.87
CA GLY A 132 -9.53 8.24 6.95
C GLY A 132 -9.07 7.99 8.38
N GLU A 133 -8.97 9.05 9.17
CA GLU A 133 -8.58 8.96 10.59
C GLU A 133 -9.57 8.14 11.41
N GLU A 134 -10.87 8.43 11.30
CA GLU A 134 -11.88 7.68 12.06
C GLU A 134 -11.94 6.21 11.65
N ILE A 135 -11.87 5.93 10.35
CA ILE A 135 -11.90 4.55 9.83
C ILE A 135 -10.64 3.81 10.21
N TYR A 136 -9.50 4.50 10.32
CA TYR A 136 -8.29 3.89 10.84
C TYR A 136 -8.52 3.33 12.24
N ASP A 137 -9.05 4.15 13.14
CA ASP A 137 -9.30 3.79 14.54
C ASP A 137 -10.32 2.67 14.69
N ASP A 138 -11.43 2.76 13.98
CA ASP A 138 -12.51 1.78 14.10
C ASP A 138 -12.19 0.42 13.48
N ARG A 139 -11.33 0.39 12.45
CA ARG A 139 -11.24 -0.77 11.55
C ARG A 139 -9.83 -1.19 11.18
N ILE A 140 -8.93 -0.26 10.87
CA ILE A 140 -7.63 -0.61 10.26
C ILE A 140 -6.60 -0.93 11.35
N ALA A 141 -6.59 -0.22 12.46
CA ALA A 141 -5.65 -0.42 13.57
C ALA A 141 -5.61 -1.90 14.02
N ASP A 142 -6.77 -2.51 14.23
CA ASP A 142 -6.93 -3.92 14.64
C ASP A 142 -6.53 -4.95 13.55
N LYS A 143 -6.32 -4.49 12.32
CA LYS A 143 -5.93 -5.33 11.18
C LYS A 143 -4.45 -5.23 10.88
N ILE A 144 -3.68 -4.39 11.56
CA ILE A 144 -2.24 -4.35 11.38
C ILE A 144 -1.64 -5.65 11.91
N TRP A 145 -0.74 -6.26 11.15
CA TRP A 145 0.02 -7.41 11.61
C TRP A 145 1.00 -6.98 12.69
N PRO A 146 0.94 -7.53 13.92
CA PRO A 146 1.88 -7.17 14.98
C PRO A 146 3.34 -7.37 14.56
N GLY A 147 3.63 -8.50 13.91
CA GLY A 147 4.99 -8.78 13.42
C GLY A 147 5.47 -7.82 12.31
N THR A 148 4.58 -7.30 11.46
CA THR A 148 4.98 -6.27 10.48
C THR A 148 5.16 -4.91 11.15
N ARG A 149 4.37 -4.59 12.17
CA ARG A 149 4.56 -3.37 12.99
C ARG A 149 5.89 -3.40 13.76
N GLU A 150 6.27 -4.56 14.28
CA GLU A 150 7.59 -4.74 14.92
C GLU A 150 8.73 -4.52 13.92
N LEU A 151 8.58 -4.98 12.67
CA LEU A 151 9.54 -4.70 11.60
C LEU A 151 9.65 -3.20 11.30
N THR A 152 8.53 -2.48 11.21
CA THR A 152 8.58 -1.02 11.01
C THR A 152 9.29 -0.34 12.18
N GLN A 153 9.00 -0.75 13.41
CA GLN A 153 9.62 -0.16 14.59
C GLN A 153 11.14 -0.43 14.65
N MET A 154 11.58 -1.63 14.32
CA MET A 154 12.99 -1.98 14.25
C MET A 154 13.78 -1.05 13.30
N HIS A 155 13.20 -0.66 12.16
CA HIS A 155 13.84 0.27 11.24
C HIS A 155 13.91 1.70 11.79
N LEU A 156 12.82 2.16 12.43
CA LEU A 156 12.79 3.45 13.11
C LEU A 156 13.82 3.51 14.25
N ASP A 157 13.92 2.45 15.06
CA ASP A 157 14.89 2.33 16.16
C ASP A 157 16.34 2.28 15.65
N ALA A 158 16.55 1.88 14.39
CA ALA A 158 17.83 1.93 13.70
C ALA A 158 18.12 3.30 13.03
N GLY A 159 17.24 4.29 13.20
CA GLY A 159 17.38 5.63 12.61
C GLY A 159 17.12 5.68 11.11
N GLN A 160 16.47 4.67 10.53
CA GLN A 160 16.19 4.59 9.10
C GLN A 160 14.82 5.20 8.77
N GLN A 161 14.68 5.69 7.54
CA GLN A 161 13.38 6.13 7.04
C GLN A 161 12.45 4.92 6.83
N VAL A 162 11.16 5.06 7.11
CA VAL A 162 10.16 4.01 6.88
C VAL A 162 9.02 4.54 6.04
N TRP A 163 8.82 3.92 4.87
CA TRP A 163 7.88 4.37 3.85
C TRP A 163 6.88 3.28 3.49
N LEU A 164 5.61 3.65 3.37
CA LEU A 164 4.59 2.78 2.78
C LEU A 164 4.60 2.94 1.25
N ILE A 165 4.50 1.84 0.50
CA ILE A 165 4.46 1.84 -0.97
C ILE A 165 3.26 1.01 -1.44
N THR A 166 2.17 1.66 -1.85
CA THR A 166 0.88 0.98 -2.02
C THR A 166 0.07 1.47 -3.21
N ALA A 167 -0.76 0.59 -3.77
CA ALA A 167 -1.78 0.96 -4.76
C ALA A 167 -3.01 1.64 -4.12
N THR A 168 -3.15 1.58 -2.80
CA THR A 168 -4.21 2.26 -2.04
C THR A 168 -4.15 3.79 -2.23
N PRO A 169 -5.28 4.52 -2.15
CA PRO A 169 -5.29 5.98 -2.21
C PRO A 169 -4.29 6.62 -1.24
N TYR A 170 -3.60 7.64 -1.74
CA TYR A 170 -2.54 8.36 -1.01
C TYR A 170 -3.02 8.85 0.36
N GLU A 171 -4.22 9.42 0.44
CA GLU A 171 -4.78 9.97 1.69
C GLU A 171 -4.84 8.91 2.79
N LEU A 172 -5.30 7.70 2.46
CA LEU A 172 -5.36 6.61 3.43
C LEU A 172 -3.97 6.10 3.81
N ALA A 173 -3.05 6.02 2.84
CA ALA A 173 -1.69 5.57 3.07
C ALA A 173 -0.94 6.52 4.02
N VAL A 174 -1.08 7.83 3.85
CA VAL A 174 -0.49 8.84 4.75
C VAL A 174 -1.11 8.79 6.14
N THR A 175 -2.44 8.62 6.26
CA THR A 175 -3.07 8.38 7.56
C THR A 175 -2.44 7.18 8.27
N ILE A 176 -2.28 6.03 7.60
CA ILE A 176 -1.65 4.85 8.20
C ILE A 176 -0.20 5.15 8.63
N ALA A 177 0.58 5.79 7.76
CA ALA A 177 1.97 6.14 8.04
C ALA A 177 2.09 7.04 9.28
N ARG A 178 1.30 8.11 9.34
CA ARG A 178 1.28 9.06 10.46
C ARG A 178 0.89 8.39 11.77
N ARG A 179 -0.19 7.59 11.77
CA ARG A 179 -0.67 6.88 12.98
C ARG A 179 0.35 5.88 13.52
N LEU A 180 1.20 5.34 12.65
CA LEU A 180 2.29 4.44 13.02
C LEU A 180 3.62 5.13 13.30
N GLY A 181 3.71 6.46 13.13
CA GLY A 181 4.96 7.21 13.31
C GLY A 181 6.02 6.89 12.25
N LEU A 182 5.59 6.51 11.04
CA LEU A 182 6.49 6.26 9.91
C LEU A 182 6.90 7.59 9.24
N THR A 183 7.92 7.55 8.39
CA THR A 183 8.38 8.72 7.64
C THR A 183 7.33 9.23 6.68
N GLY A 184 6.69 8.33 5.91
CA GLY A 184 5.65 8.75 4.97
C GLY A 184 5.07 7.61 4.15
N ALA A 185 4.36 7.97 3.08
CA ALA A 185 3.74 7.01 2.19
C ALA A 185 3.76 7.48 0.74
N LEU A 186 3.91 6.52 -0.19
CA LEU A 186 3.62 6.65 -1.60
C LEU A 186 2.38 5.81 -1.91
N GLY A 187 1.34 6.46 -2.42
CA GLY A 187 0.05 5.87 -2.77
C GLY A 187 -0.42 6.28 -4.15
N THR A 188 -1.55 5.71 -4.59
CA THR A 188 -2.25 6.16 -5.82
C THR A 188 -2.83 7.55 -5.59
N VAL A 189 -2.55 8.49 -6.49
CA VAL A 189 -2.95 9.90 -6.33
C VAL A 189 -4.23 10.19 -7.09
N ALA A 190 -5.28 10.57 -6.37
CA ALA A 190 -6.46 11.20 -6.95
C ALA A 190 -6.16 12.69 -7.23
N GLU A 191 -6.54 13.16 -8.41
CA GLU A 191 -6.37 14.56 -8.80
C GLU A 191 -7.32 15.44 -8.00
N SER A 192 -6.78 16.54 -7.49
CA SER A 192 -7.54 17.58 -6.81
C SER A 192 -7.10 18.96 -7.27
N VAL A 193 -8.03 19.90 -7.30
CA VAL A 193 -7.82 21.31 -7.59
C VAL A 193 -8.44 22.11 -6.46
N ASP A 194 -7.68 23.05 -5.88
CA ASP A 194 -8.11 23.87 -4.74
C ASP A 194 -8.67 23.06 -3.57
N GLY A 195 -8.07 21.89 -3.30
CA GLY A 195 -8.47 20.99 -2.21
C GLY A 195 -9.76 20.21 -2.47
N VAL A 196 -10.25 20.15 -3.71
CA VAL A 196 -11.45 19.40 -4.11
C VAL A 196 -11.09 18.35 -5.16
N PHE A 197 -11.57 17.11 -4.98
CA PHE A 197 -11.30 16.03 -5.92
C PHE A 197 -12.02 16.24 -7.27
N THR A 198 -11.30 15.98 -8.36
CA THR A 198 -11.85 16.07 -9.73
C THR A 198 -12.49 14.77 -10.21
N GLY A 199 -12.44 13.71 -9.41
CA GLY A 199 -12.87 12.36 -9.79
C GLY A 199 -11.90 11.62 -10.74
N ARG A 200 -10.70 12.17 -10.98
CA ARG A 200 -9.67 11.58 -11.84
C ARG A 200 -8.45 11.13 -11.05
N LEU A 201 -7.62 10.30 -11.67
CA LEU A 201 -6.29 9.96 -11.17
C LEU A 201 -5.24 10.87 -11.79
N VAL A 202 -4.19 11.18 -11.04
CA VAL A 202 -2.94 11.71 -11.60
C VAL A 202 -2.13 10.53 -12.11
N GLY A 203 -2.06 10.35 -13.43
CA GLY A 203 -1.36 9.22 -14.06
C GLY A 203 -2.05 7.86 -13.84
N GLU A 204 -1.26 6.81 -13.60
CA GLU A 204 -1.72 5.44 -13.30
C GLU A 204 -1.71 5.08 -11.80
N MET A 205 -2.33 3.94 -11.44
CA MET A 205 -2.25 3.42 -10.07
C MET A 205 -0.82 2.98 -9.73
N LEU A 206 -0.42 3.16 -8.48
CA LEU A 206 0.91 2.76 -8.00
C LEU A 206 0.99 1.24 -7.79
N HIS A 207 1.10 0.49 -8.88
CA HIS A 207 1.10 -0.98 -8.86
C HIS A 207 2.25 -1.59 -9.66
N GLY A 208 2.74 -2.75 -9.23
CA GLY A 208 3.76 -3.51 -9.95
C GLY A 208 5.06 -2.74 -10.18
N THR A 209 5.45 -2.59 -11.45
CA THR A 209 6.62 -1.80 -11.86
C THR A 209 6.54 -0.34 -11.42
N GLY A 210 5.33 0.18 -11.21
CA GLY A 210 5.13 1.53 -10.73
C GLY A 210 5.66 1.79 -9.32
N LYS A 211 5.50 0.81 -8.42
CA LYS A 211 6.09 0.87 -7.08
C LYS A 211 7.61 0.95 -7.15
N ALA A 212 8.23 0.17 -8.04
CA ALA A 212 9.68 0.17 -8.24
C ALA A 212 10.20 1.51 -8.80
N HIS A 213 9.42 2.19 -9.66
CA HIS A 213 9.76 3.54 -10.10
C HIS A 213 9.61 4.56 -8.98
N ALA A 214 8.52 4.54 -8.22
CA ALA A 214 8.32 5.47 -7.11
C ALA A 214 9.42 5.34 -6.04
N VAL A 215 9.83 4.12 -5.70
CA VAL A 215 10.96 3.86 -4.79
C VAL A 215 12.27 4.44 -5.35
N ARG A 216 12.53 4.33 -6.66
CA ARG A 216 13.71 4.95 -7.28
C ARG A 216 13.65 6.47 -7.26
N SER A 217 12.51 7.06 -7.62
CA SER A 217 12.30 8.52 -7.57
C SER A 217 12.50 9.06 -6.16
N LEU A 218 11.95 8.38 -5.16
CA LEU A 218 12.14 8.73 -3.75
C LEU A 218 13.62 8.60 -3.34
N ALA A 219 14.29 7.51 -3.70
CA ALA A 219 15.70 7.31 -3.37
C ALA A 219 16.61 8.39 -3.95
N ILE A 220 16.33 8.88 -5.16
CA ILE A 220 17.07 9.99 -5.75
C ILE A 220 16.86 11.29 -4.96
N ARG A 221 15.61 11.58 -4.56
CA ARG A 221 15.26 12.83 -3.87
C ARG A 221 15.78 12.87 -2.44
N GLU A 222 15.71 11.74 -1.74
CA GLU A 222 16.13 11.58 -0.35
C GLU A 222 17.61 11.16 -0.19
N GLY A 223 18.34 10.92 -1.29
CA GLY A 223 19.74 10.50 -1.24
C GLY A 223 19.96 9.07 -0.72
N LEU A 224 18.97 8.19 -0.89
CA LEU A 224 19.01 6.82 -0.37
C LEU A 224 19.88 5.90 -1.23
N ASN A 225 20.70 5.10 -0.56
CA ASN A 225 21.41 3.99 -1.18
C ASN A 225 20.51 2.75 -1.13
N LEU A 226 19.89 2.40 -2.26
CA LEU A 226 18.99 1.25 -2.36
C LEU A 226 19.63 -0.08 -1.92
N LYS A 227 20.96 -0.25 -2.06
CA LYS A 227 21.67 -1.44 -1.57
C LYS A 227 21.71 -1.56 -0.04
N ARG A 228 21.45 -0.47 0.68
CA ARG A 228 21.29 -0.44 2.14
C ARG A 228 19.82 -0.48 2.58
N CYS A 229 18.90 -0.42 1.63
CA CYS A 229 17.48 -0.40 1.90
C CYS A 229 16.90 -1.82 2.00
N THR A 230 15.73 -1.90 2.63
CA THR A 230 14.95 -3.13 2.74
C THR A 230 13.56 -2.93 2.12
N ALA A 231 13.00 -3.97 1.51
CA ALA A 231 11.63 -3.95 1.01
C ALA A 231 10.83 -5.17 1.48
N TYR A 232 9.56 -4.93 1.79
CA TYR A 232 8.61 -5.90 2.33
C TYR A 232 7.35 -5.98 1.47
N SER A 233 6.95 -7.18 1.04
CA SER A 233 5.70 -7.39 0.30
C SER A 233 5.21 -8.85 0.35
N ASP A 234 3.91 -9.07 0.15
CA ASP A 234 3.27 -10.37 0.01
C ASP A 234 3.03 -10.82 -1.44
N SER A 235 3.11 -9.88 -2.39
CA SER A 235 2.62 -10.08 -3.75
C SER A 235 3.73 -10.30 -4.77
N PHE A 236 3.54 -11.25 -5.68
CA PHE A 236 4.42 -11.43 -6.84
C PHE A 236 4.53 -10.17 -7.70
N ASN A 237 3.52 -9.29 -7.69
CA ASN A 237 3.54 -8.06 -8.49
C ASN A 237 4.63 -7.09 -8.01
N ASP A 238 5.08 -7.20 -6.76
CA ASP A 238 6.08 -6.33 -6.17
C ASP A 238 7.51 -6.85 -6.33
N VAL A 239 7.71 -7.95 -7.07
CA VAL A 239 9.05 -8.48 -7.40
C VAL A 239 9.98 -7.40 -7.98
N PRO A 240 9.54 -6.49 -8.87
CA PRO A 240 10.38 -5.39 -9.32
C PRO A 240 10.90 -4.52 -8.17
N MET A 241 10.05 -4.14 -7.21
CA MET A 241 10.44 -3.35 -6.03
C MET A 241 11.39 -4.13 -5.12
N LEU A 242 11.05 -5.40 -4.82
CA LEU A 242 11.87 -6.28 -4.00
C LEU A 242 13.26 -6.52 -4.62
N SER A 243 13.38 -6.50 -5.95
CA SER A 243 14.64 -6.70 -6.65
C SER A 243 15.54 -5.45 -6.71
N LEU A 244 15.04 -4.27 -6.33
CA LEU A 244 15.81 -3.02 -6.37
C LEU A 244 16.69 -2.81 -5.14
N VAL A 245 16.27 -3.37 -4.01
CA VAL A 245 16.86 -3.10 -2.70
C VAL A 245 17.92 -4.15 -2.33
N GLY A 246 18.76 -3.83 -1.35
CA GLY A 246 19.77 -4.76 -0.86
C GLY A 246 19.18 -5.95 -0.11
N THR A 247 18.07 -5.73 0.61
CA THR A 247 17.40 -6.79 1.39
C THR A 247 15.93 -6.89 1.02
N ALA A 248 15.51 -8.06 0.56
CA ALA A 248 14.10 -8.36 0.26
C ALA A 248 13.54 -9.36 1.28
N VAL A 249 12.42 -9.00 1.90
CA VAL A 249 11.72 -9.87 2.87
C VAL A 249 10.28 -10.03 2.41
N VAL A 250 9.87 -11.27 2.14
CA VAL A 250 8.51 -11.56 1.70
C VAL A 250 7.62 -11.88 2.90
N ILE A 251 6.51 -11.16 3.02
CA ILE A 251 5.58 -11.24 4.14
C ILE A 251 4.32 -11.97 3.70
N ASN A 252 3.88 -12.99 4.43
CA ASN A 252 2.63 -13.71 4.13
C ASN A 252 2.46 -14.08 2.62
N PRO A 253 3.50 -14.55 1.91
CA PRO A 253 3.52 -14.50 0.45
C PRO A 253 2.45 -15.40 -0.18
N ASP A 254 2.02 -15.00 -1.38
CA ASP A 254 1.32 -15.87 -2.32
C ASP A 254 2.23 -17.03 -2.78
N THR A 255 1.65 -18.02 -3.46
CA THR A 255 2.40 -19.22 -3.89
C THR A 255 3.53 -18.88 -4.88
N ARG A 256 3.31 -17.94 -5.80
CA ARG A 256 4.30 -17.57 -6.82
C ARG A 256 5.47 -16.84 -6.18
N LEU A 257 5.20 -15.85 -5.34
CA LEU A 257 6.23 -15.10 -4.63
C LEU A 257 7.01 -15.99 -3.67
N ARG A 258 6.34 -16.92 -2.97
CA ARG A 258 7.01 -17.89 -2.09
C ARG A 258 8.03 -18.76 -2.84
N ASN A 259 7.66 -19.25 -4.02
CA ASN A 259 8.56 -20.08 -4.82
C ASN A 259 9.78 -19.26 -5.29
N LEU A 260 9.55 -18.04 -5.78
CA LEU A 260 10.64 -17.15 -6.19
C LEU A 260 11.53 -16.75 -5.00
N ALA A 261 10.96 -16.48 -3.83
CA ALA A 261 11.71 -16.15 -2.64
C ALA A 261 12.65 -17.29 -2.21
N ARG A 262 12.19 -18.55 -2.31
CA ARG A 262 13.04 -19.73 -2.07
C ARG A 262 14.18 -19.84 -3.07
N GLU A 263 13.90 -19.60 -4.36
CA GLU A 263 14.90 -19.62 -5.41
C GLU A 263 15.97 -18.54 -5.23
N ARG A 264 15.56 -17.34 -4.81
CA ARG A 264 16.44 -16.17 -4.62
C ARG A 264 17.06 -16.07 -3.22
N GLY A 265 16.71 -16.98 -2.31
CA GLY A 265 17.15 -16.92 -0.91
C GLY A 265 16.59 -15.73 -0.14
N TRP A 266 15.47 -15.15 -0.56
CA TRP A 266 14.80 -14.07 0.16
C TRP A 266 14.16 -14.59 1.45
N GLU A 267 14.24 -13.79 2.51
CA GLU A 267 13.65 -14.14 3.80
C GLU A 267 12.12 -14.21 3.68
N ILE A 268 11.51 -15.25 4.23
CA ILE A 268 10.05 -15.43 4.25
C ILE A 268 9.56 -15.34 5.70
N ARG A 269 8.65 -14.40 5.99
CA ARG A 269 7.92 -14.34 7.27
C ARG A 269 6.43 -14.57 7.05
N ASP A 270 5.85 -15.58 7.70
CA ASP A 270 4.43 -15.91 7.57
C ASP A 270 3.70 -15.79 8.92
N PHE A 271 3.11 -14.61 9.15
CA PHE A 271 2.39 -14.29 10.39
C PHE A 271 1.00 -14.93 10.45
N ARG A 272 0.49 -15.48 9.34
CA ARG A 272 -0.79 -16.21 9.30
C ARG A 272 -0.70 -17.52 10.09
N THR A 273 0.46 -18.17 10.10
CA THR A 273 0.67 -19.48 10.72
C THR A 273 0.57 -19.39 12.24
N ALA A 274 1.24 -18.41 12.87
CA ALA A 274 1.16 -18.18 14.31
C ALA A 274 -0.29 -17.92 14.76
N ARG A 275 -1.04 -17.15 13.97
CA ARG A 275 -2.47 -16.90 14.23
C ARG A 275 -3.33 -18.16 14.10
N LYS A 276 -3.12 -18.98 13.07
CA LYS A 276 -3.84 -20.26 12.90
C LYS A 276 -3.55 -21.19 14.08
N ALA A 277 -2.29 -21.28 14.49
CA ALA A 277 -1.87 -22.08 15.65
C ALA A 277 -2.54 -21.59 16.94
N ALA A 278 -2.57 -20.28 17.21
CA ALA A 278 -3.25 -19.72 18.37
C ALA A 278 -4.77 -19.97 18.35
N LYS A 279 -5.43 -19.73 17.21
CA LYS A 279 -6.89 -19.89 17.07
C LYS A 279 -7.36 -21.33 17.24
N ILE A 280 -6.57 -22.30 16.79
CA ILE A 280 -6.91 -23.74 16.87
C ILE A 280 -6.40 -24.34 18.18
N GLY A 281 -5.18 -24.02 18.60
CA GLY A 281 -4.53 -24.63 19.75
C GLY A 281 -5.12 -24.24 21.10
N VAL A 282 -5.51 -22.97 21.29
CA VAL A 282 -6.03 -22.49 22.59
C VAL A 282 -7.39 -23.13 22.95
N PRO A 283 -8.40 -23.16 22.06
CA PRO A 283 -9.66 -23.84 22.37
C PRO A 283 -9.50 -25.35 22.56
N SER A 284 -8.65 -26.01 21.76
CA SER A 284 -8.41 -27.46 21.88
C SER A 284 -7.73 -27.83 23.19
N ALA A 285 -6.75 -27.03 23.64
CA ALA A 285 -6.08 -27.24 24.92
C ALA A 285 -7.05 -27.03 26.11
N LEU A 286 -7.90 -26.01 26.05
CA LEU A 286 -8.93 -25.77 27.09
C LEU A 286 -9.96 -26.89 27.14
N ALA A 287 -10.43 -27.39 25.99
CA ALA A 287 -11.38 -28.49 25.93
C ALA A 287 -10.80 -29.80 26.49
N LEU A 288 -9.55 -30.12 26.14
CA LEU A 288 -8.84 -31.28 26.69
C LEU A 288 -8.59 -31.14 28.19
N GLY A 289 -8.19 -29.96 28.66
CA GLY A 289 -8.01 -29.67 30.08
C GLY A 289 -9.30 -29.82 30.89
N ALA A 290 -10.42 -29.33 30.36
CA ALA A 290 -11.74 -29.47 31.00
C ALA A 290 -12.21 -30.93 31.06
N ALA A 291 -12.04 -31.68 29.97
CA ALA A 291 -12.38 -33.11 29.93
C ALA A 291 -11.51 -33.94 30.89
N GLY A 292 -10.19 -33.69 30.90
CA GLY A 292 -9.26 -34.33 31.82
C GLY A 292 -9.56 -34.01 33.29
N GLY A 293 -9.87 -32.76 33.60
CA GLY A 293 -10.28 -32.33 34.94
C GLY A 293 -11.59 -32.99 35.41
N ALA A 294 -12.59 -33.10 34.53
CA ALA A 294 -13.85 -33.77 34.83
C ALA A 294 -13.67 -35.28 35.09
N LEU A 295 -12.85 -35.95 34.29
CA LEU A 295 -12.53 -37.37 34.47
C LEU A 295 -11.76 -37.63 35.77
N ALA A 296 -10.78 -36.78 36.10
CA ALA A 296 -10.05 -36.86 37.37
C ALA A 296 -10.98 -36.65 38.59
N ALA A 297 -11.90 -35.67 38.50
CA ALA A 297 -12.89 -35.42 39.55
C ALA A 297 -13.84 -36.62 39.74
N LEU A 298 -14.32 -37.25 38.65
CA LEU A 298 -15.16 -38.45 38.72
C LEU A 298 -14.42 -39.67 39.29
N ALA A 299 -13.14 -39.85 38.95
CA ALA A 299 -12.30 -40.92 39.50
C ALA A 299 -12.06 -40.74 41.01
N SER A 300 -11.78 -39.51 41.46
CA SER A 300 -11.56 -39.21 42.89
C SER A 300 -12.82 -39.44 43.75
N ARG A 301 -14.02 -39.20 43.21
CA ARG A 301 -15.31 -39.45 43.87
C ARG A 301 -15.67 -40.94 43.98
N ARG A 302 -15.09 -41.79 43.13
CA ARG A 302 -15.29 -43.25 43.18
C ARG A 302 -14.38 -43.96 44.18
N GLN A 303 -13.22 -43.39 44.50
CA GLN A 303 -12.28 -43.95 45.48
C GLN A 303 -12.59 -43.55 46.94
N SER A 304 -13.49 -42.59 47.14
CA SER A 304 -13.88 -42.05 48.46
C SER A 304 -15.22 -42.61 48.97
N ARG A 305 -15.75 -43.65 48.34
CA ARG A 305 -16.91 -44.45 48.77
C ARG A 305 -16.48 -45.89 49.01
#